data_AF-A0A7X9QSF7-F1
#
_entry.id   AF-A0A7X9QSF7-F1
#
_cell.length_a   1.000
_cell.length_b   1.000
_cell.length_c   1.000
_cell.angle_alpha   90.00
_cell.angle_beta   90.00
_cell.angle_gamma   90.00
#
_symmetry.space_group_name_H-M   'P 1'
#
loop_
_entity.id
_entity.type
_entity.pdbx_description
1 polymer ?
#
loop_
_entity_poly.entity_id
_entity_poly.type
_entity_poly.pdbx_seq_one_letter_code
_entity_poly.pdbx_strand_id
1 'polypeptide(L)'
;MKKVLVTGFASVVIATAWFGIGGKNSEALESNNVKNNEEVVFTALDENLKDNGTISDGIHNTSMILNSSLEHVSSFSEIKGIENIEKYMNGVIELAEERNAAQLIKDRLNQPNQLIQQAISEQDINKLHEANKILLDLDLEFNEGVSH
;
A
#
# COMPACT_ATOMS: atom_id res chain seq x y z
N MET A 1 -16.96 38.27 37.74
CA MET A 1 -16.87 36.86 37.29
C MET A 1 -17.05 36.82 35.78
N LYS A 2 -15.98 36.48 35.04
CA LYS A 2 -16.01 36.14 33.61
C LYS A 2 -14.99 35.01 33.38
N LYS A 3 -15.44 33.93 32.76
CA LYS A 3 -14.66 32.77 32.35
C LYS A 3 -13.90 33.09 31.06
N VAL A 4 -12.65 32.63 30.93
CA VAL A 4 -12.10 32.14 29.66
C VAL A 4 -11.12 31.01 29.98
N LEU A 5 -11.45 29.80 29.50
CA LEU A 5 -10.57 28.64 29.40
C LEU A 5 -9.57 28.88 28.27
N VAL A 6 -8.28 28.67 28.53
CA VAL A 6 -7.30 28.47 27.46
C VAL A 6 -6.46 27.25 27.80
N THR A 7 -6.85 26.15 27.17
CA THR A 7 -6.12 24.91 26.97
C THR A 7 -4.87 25.20 26.15
N GLY A 8 -3.68 24.88 26.69
CA GLY A 8 -2.39 25.16 26.05
C GLY A 8 -1.56 23.89 25.89
N PHE A 9 -1.66 23.29 24.70
CA PHE A 9 -0.68 22.47 23.96
C PHE A 9 0.23 21.49 24.74
N ALA A 10 -0.12 20.20 24.66
CA ALA A 10 0.81 19.11 24.89
C ALA A 10 1.83 19.05 23.74
N SER A 11 3.08 19.34 24.04
CA SER A 11 4.21 19.10 23.15
C SER A 11 4.64 17.64 23.27
N VAL A 12 4.31 16.82 22.27
CA VAL A 12 4.86 15.46 22.16
C VAL A 12 6.25 15.59 21.54
N VAL A 13 7.27 15.53 22.40
CA VAL A 13 8.66 15.33 21.96
C VAL A 13 8.79 13.87 21.54
N ILE A 14 8.87 13.63 20.23
CA ILE A 14 9.23 12.31 19.69
C ILE A 14 10.72 12.12 19.95
N ALA A 15 11.05 11.32 20.97
CA ALA A 15 12.40 10.85 21.18
C ALA A 15 12.68 9.70 20.21
N THR A 16 13.51 9.96 19.22
CA THR A 16 14.17 8.94 18.39
C THR A 16 15.14 8.14 19.27
N ALA A 17 14.74 6.94 19.67
CA ALA A 17 15.64 6.00 20.35
C ALA A 17 16.37 5.14 19.31
N TRP A 18 17.55 5.62 18.90
CA TRP A 18 18.60 4.80 18.28
C TRP A 18 19.40 4.15 19.42
N PHE A 19 19.30 2.85 19.63
CA PHE A 19 20.29 2.11 20.43
C PHE A 19 20.52 0.73 19.85
N GLY A 20 21.72 0.55 19.31
CA GLY A 20 22.32 -0.75 19.08
C GLY A 20 23.04 -1.27 20.33
N ILE A 21 22.99 -2.61 20.47
CA ILE A 21 23.97 -3.53 21.07
C ILE A 21 24.33 -3.35 22.57
N GLY A 22 24.02 -4.39 23.36
CA GLY A 22 24.77 -4.70 24.58
C GLY A 22 24.13 -5.68 25.57
N GLY A 23 24.53 -6.96 25.55
CA GLY A 23 24.83 -7.73 26.76
C GLY A 23 23.71 -8.34 27.63
N LYS A 24 23.57 -9.66 27.51
CA LYS A 24 23.34 -10.72 28.54
C LYS A 24 22.36 -10.53 29.73
N ASN A 25 21.50 -11.55 29.83
CA ASN A 25 20.84 -12.15 31.01
C ASN A 25 19.50 -11.56 31.44
N SER A 26 18.43 -12.16 30.92
CA SER A 26 17.14 -12.30 31.60
C SER A 26 16.52 -13.63 31.14
N GLU A 27 16.77 -14.70 31.89
CA GLU A 27 15.82 -15.81 31.96
C GLU A 27 14.53 -15.26 32.57
N ALA A 28 13.56 -14.94 31.72
CA ALA A 28 12.17 -14.82 32.12
C ALA A 28 11.30 -14.96 30.88
N LEU A 29 10.34 -15.88 30.99
CA LEU A 29 9.23 -16.14 30.09
C LEU A 29 9.58 -16.96 28.85
N GLU A 30 9.58 -18.28 29.04
CA GLU A 30 8.79 -19.16 28.18
C GLU A 30 7.32 -18.68 28.21
N SER A 31 7.07 -17.55 27.57
CA SER A 31 5.74 -17.28 27.05
C SER A 31 5.62 -18.17 25.84
N ASN A 32 4.62 -19.05 25.86
CA ASN A 32 4.13 -19.74 24.68
C ASN A 32 3.73 -18.68 23.64
N ASN A 33 4.71 -18.10 22.95
CA ASN A 33 4.53 -17.52 21.64
C ASN A 33 4.24 -18.70 20.73
N VAL A 34 2.99 -19.14 20.73
CA VAL A 34 2.36 -19.53 19.48
C VAL A 34 2.53 -18.31 18.60
N LYS A 35 3.67 -18.25 17.89
CA LYS A 35 3.78 -17.42 16.71
C LYS A 35 2.68 -17.97 15.82
N ASN A 36 1.52 -17.31 15.81
CA ASN A 36 0.75 -17.23 14.59
C ASN A 36 1.71 -16.58 13.60
N ASN A 37 2.54 -17.41 12.96
CA ASN A 37 3.18 -17.05 11.71
C ASN A 37 1.99 -16.93 10.75
N GLU A 38 1.29 -15.80 10.78
CA GLU A 38 0.48 -15.40 9.65
C GLU A 38 1.44 -15.42 8.46
N GLU A 39 1.19 -16.34 7.54
CA GLU A 39 2.02 -16.57 6.37
C GLU A 39 2.12 -15.24 5.62
N VAL A 40 3.34 -14.75 5.45
CA VAL A 40 3.57 -13.47 4.77
C VAL A 40 3.52 -13.73 3.28
N VAL A 41 2.66 -13.00 2.57
CA VAL A 41 2.51 -13.12 1.11
C VAL A 41 3.54 -12.24 0.41
N PHE A 42 4.45 -12.83 -0.36
CA PHE A 42 5.46 -12.09 -1.14
C PHE A 42 5.10 -12.00 -2.62
N THR A 43 4.42 -13.01 -3.15
CA THR A 43 4.03 -13.16 -4.55
C THR A 43 2.66 -13.83 -4.66
N ALA A 44 2.11 -13.88 -5.87
CA ALA A 44 0.87 -14.61 -6.14
C ALA A 44 0.95 -16.12 -5.80
N LEU A 45 2.15 -16.71 -5.78
CA LEU A 45 2.35 -18.12 -5.43
C LEU A 45 2.12 -18.41 -3.94
N ASP A 46 2.25 -17.38 -3.09
CA ASP A 46 2.02 -17.47 -1.65
C ASP A 46 0.52 -17.30 -1.30
N GLU A 47 -0.32 -16.97 -2.28
CA GLU A 47 -1.74 -16.71 -2.05
C GLU A 47 -2.59 -17.98 -2.02
N ASN A 48 -3.62 -17.97 -1.16
CA ASN A 48 -4.66 -18.99 -1.16
C ASN A 48 -5.69 -18.72 -2.27
N LEU A 49 -5.51 -19.39 -3.41
CA LEU A 49 -6.39 -19.26 -4.59
C LEU A 49 -7.84 -19.75 -4.38
N LYS A 50 -8.18 -20.30 -3.21
CA LYS A 50 -9.56 -20.68 -2.86
C LYS A 50 -10.34 -19.55 -2.22
N ASP A 51 -9.66 -18.48 -1.81
CA ASP A 51 -10.31 -17.34 -1.21
C ASP A 51 -10.88 -16.41 -2.28
N ASN A 52 -12.01 -15.78 -1.98
CA ASN A 52 -12.56 -14.75 -2.85
C ASN A 52 -11.71 -13.49 -2.73
N GLY A 53 -11.23 -12.98 -3.87
CA GLY A 53 -10.40 -11.78 -3.92
C GLY A 53 -8.97 -12.05 -3.47
N THR A 54 -8.08 -12.16 -4.45
CA THR A 54 -6.63 -12.26 -4.26
C THR A 54 -5.98 -10.90 -4.47
N ILE A 55 -4.83 -10.65 -3.83
CA ILE A 55 -3.98 -9.49 -4.09
C ILE A 55 -3.58 -9.50 -5.56
N SER A 56 -3.23 -10.68 -6.12
CA SER A 56 -2.93 -10.90 -7.53
C SER A 56 -4.00 -10.31 -8.46
N ASP A 57 -5.26 -10.70 -8.26
CA ASP A 57 -6.40 -10.17 -9.02
C ASP A 57 -6.59 -8.67 -8.78
N GLY A 58 -6.41 -8.20 -7.54
CA GLY A 58 -6.52 -6.79 -7.20
C GLY A 58 -5.50 -5.93 -7.94
N ILE A 59 -4.23 -6.36 -7.96
CA ILE A 59 -3.13 -5.69 -8.65
C ILE A 59 -3.41 -5.69 -10.15
N HIS A 60 -3.70 -6.85 -10.73
CA HIS A 60 -3.93 -7.01 -12.15
C HIS A 60 -5.14 -6.20 -12.64
N ASN A 61 -6.26 -6.22 -11.91
CA ASN A 61 -7.43 -5.43 -12.29
C ASN A 61 -7.15 -3.92 -12.20
N THR A 62 -6.44 -3.48 -11.16
CA THR A 62 -6.08 -2.07 -10.99
C THR A 62 -5.14 -1.59 -12.10
N SER A 63 -4.12 -2.39 -12.45
CA SER A 63 -3.18 -2.09 -13.54
C SER A 63 -3.92 -1.98 -14.88
N MET A 64 -4.78 -2.94 -15.19
CA MET A 64 -5.53 -2.98 -16.44
C MET A 64 -6.52 -1.82 -16.59
N ILE A 65 -7.25 -1.49 -15.52
CA ILE A 65 -8.21 -0.38 -15.53
C ILE A 65 -7.49 0.95 -15.73
N LEU A 66 -6.42 1.21 -14.97
CA LEU A 66 -5.67 2.46 -15.13
C LEU A 66 -5.05 2.55 -16.52
N ASN A 67 -4.46 1.46 -17.02
CA ASN A 67 -3.84 1.44 -18.34
C ASN A 67 -4.86 1.70 -19.45
N SER A 68 -6.04 1.06 -19.39
CA SER A 68 -7.11 1.28 -20.36
C SER A 68 -7.69 2.70 -20.28
N SER A 69 -7.86 3.26 -19.07
CA SER A 69 -8.32 4.64 -18.89
C SER A 69 -7.32 5.68 -19.42
N LEU A 70 -6.04 5.32 -19.53
CA LEU A 70 -4.99 6.16 -20.11
C LEU A 70 -4.76 5.90 -21.61
N GLU A 71 -5.49 4.94 -22.19
CA GLU A 71 -5.38 4.64 -23.61
C GLU A 71 -6.00 5.77 -24.44
N HIS A 72 -5.21 6.35 -25.34
CA HIS A 72 -5.62 7.42 -26.26
C HIS A 72 -6.07 8.75 -25.62
N VAL A 73 -5.84 8.96 -24.33
CA VAL A 73 -6.07 10.27 -23.69
C VAL A 73 -4.83 11.15 -23.77
N SER A 74 -5.04 12.45 -23.97
CA SER A 74 -3.98 13.45 -24.07
C SER A 74 -3.97 14.45 -22.92
N SER A 75 -5.05 14.50 -22.14
CA SER A 75 -5.23 15.41 -21.02
C SER A 75 -6.00 14.77 -19.87
N PHE A 76 -5.79 15.27 -18.65
CA PHE A 76 -6.45 14.73 -17.46
C PHE A 76 -7.99 14.81 -17.56
N SER A 77 -8.52 15.86 -18.20
CA SER A 77 -9.96 16.05 -18.37
C SER A 77 -10.65 15.01 -19.27
N GLU A 78 -9.89 14.25 -20.06
CA GLU A 78 -10.42 13.19 -20.93
C GLU A 78 -10.60 11.86 -20.19
N ILE A 79 -10.03 11.74 -18.99
CA ILE A 79 -10.05 10.51 -18.21
C ILE A 79 -11.44 10.29 -17.64
N LYS A 80 -12.00 9.12 -17.92
CA LYS A 80 -13.30 8.69 -17.42
C LYS A 80 -13.11 7.67 -16.31
N GLY A 81 -13.93 7.76 -15.27
CA GLY A 81 -13.97 6.77 -14.20
C GLY A 81 -12.75 6.83 -13.27
N ILE A 82 -12.20 8.02 -13.03
CA ILE A 82 -11.06 8.19 -12.10
C ILE A 82 -11.41 7.75 -10.67
N GLU A 83 -12.68 7.91 -10.28
CA GLU A 83 -13.23 7.41 -9.03
C GLU A 83 -13.20 5.89 -8.92
N ASN A 84 -13.32 5.18 -10.05
CA ASN A 84 -13.23 3.73 -10.07
C ASN A 84 -11.77 3.30 -9.89
N ILE A 85 -10.83 3.96 -10.58
CA ILE A 85 -9.38 3.71 -10.41
C ILE A 85 -8.99 3.84 -8.94
N GLU A 86 -9.39 4.95 -8.29
CA GLU A 86 -9.14 5.18 -6.87
C GLU A 86 -9.73 4.07 -5.99
N LYS A 87 -10.97 3.65 -6.26
CA LYS A 87 -11.63 2.57 -5.51
C LYS A 87 -10.89 1.24 -5.64
N TYR A 88 -10.47 0.87 -6.84
CA TYR A 88 -9.70 -0.36 -7.06
C TYR A 88 -8.34 -0.31 -6.37
N MET A 89 -7.63 0.82 -6.49
CA MET A 89 -6.33 1.05 -5.85
C MET A 89 -6.42 0.95 -4.31
N ASN A 90 -7.41 1.59 -3.71
CA ASN A 90 -7.63 1.49 -2.27
C ASN A 90 -8.04 0.07 -1.85
N GLY A 91 -8.89 -0.59 -2.63
CA GLY A 91 -9.31 -1.97 -2.36
C GLY A 91 -8.16 -2.97 -2.39
N VAL A 92 -7.21 -2.86 -3.32
CA VAL A 92 -6.03 -3.74 -3.34
C VAL A 92 -5.06 -3.44 -2.19
N ILE A 93 -4.94 -2.18 -1.75
CA ILE A 93 -4.15 -1.84 -0.56
C ILE A 93 -4.79 -2.45 0.69
N GLU A 94 -6.10 -2.28 0.87
CA GLU A 94 -6.83 -2.88 1.99
C GLU A 94 -6.66 -4.41 2.00
N LEU A 95 -6.78 -5.05 0.84
CA LEU A 95 -6.57 -6.49 0.71
C LEU A 95 -5.13 -6.90 1.05
N ALA A 96 -4.12 -6.13 0.62
CA ALA A 96 -2.72 -6.40 0.96
C ALA A 96 -2.44 -6.29 2.47
N GLU A 97 -3.13 -5.40 3.17
CA GLU A 97 -3.09 -5.32 4.63
C GLU A 97 -3.77 -6.52 5.28
N GLU A 98 -5.01 -6.84 4.87
CA GLU A 98 -5.80 -7.95 5.42
C GLU A 98 -5.13 -9.31 5.25
N ARG A 99 -4.39 -9.50 4.14
CA ARG A 99 -3.71 -10.75 3.80
C ARG A 99 -2.26 -10.81 4.27
N ASN A 100 -1.83 -9.84 5.08
CA ASN A 100 -0.46 -9.77 5.60
C ASN A 100 0.61 -9.83 4.50
N ALA A 101 0.42 -9.06 3.43
CA ALA A 101 1.40 -8.95 2.36
C ALA A 101 2.73 -8.40 2.88
N ALA A 102 3.83 -8.80 2.24
CA ALA A 102 5.14 -8.28 2.54
C ALA A 102 5.16 -6.75 2.43
N GLN A 103 5.90 -6.08 3.31
CA GLN A 103 5.99 -4.62 3.34
C GLN A 103 6.39 -4.03 1.98
N LEU A 104 7.26 -4.72 1.24
CA LEU A 104 7.65 -4.33 -0.12
C LEU A 104 6.44 -4.18 -1.06
N ILE A 105 5.47 -5.09 -1.00
CA ILE A 105 4.26 -5.03 -1.83
C ILE A 105 3.38 -3.86 -1.42
N LYS A 106 3.19 -3.67 -0.10
CA LYS A 106 2.44 -2.55 0.45
C LYS A 106 3.03 -1.20 0.04
N ASP A 107 4.35 -1.07 0.13
CA ASP A 107 5.06 0.15 -0.28
C ASP A 107 4.94 0.39 -1.79
N ARG A 108 5.07 -0.67 -2.61
CA ARG A 108 4.91 -0.62 -4.07
C ARG A 108 3.47 -0.30 -4.50
N LEU A 109 2.45 -0.63 -3.70
CA LEU A 109 1.06 -0.23 -3.91
C LEU A 109 0.81 1.23 -3.48
N ASN A 110 1.42 1.66 -2.38
CA ASN A 110 1.24 3.01 -1.86
C ASN A 110 1.83 4.08 -2.79
N GLN A 111 2.94 3.80 -3.48
CA GLN A 111 3.56 4.74 -4.41
C GLN A 111 2.63 5.16 -5.58
N PRO A 112 2.07 4.25 -6.40
CA PRO A 112 1.13 4.63 -7.45
C PRO A 112 -0.16 5.22 -6.89
N ASN A 113 -0.63 4.79 -5.70
CA ASN A 113 -1.78 5.43 -5.06
C ASN A 113 -1.52 6.92 -4.77
N GLN A 114 -0.36 7.26 -4.20
CA GLN A 114 0.01 8.66 -3.96
C GLN A 114 0.08 9.47 -5.25
N LEU A 115 0.63 8.89 -6.32
CA LEU A 115 0.68 9.54 -7.63
C LEU A 115 -0.71 9.76 -8.22
N ILE A 116 -1.64 8.80 -8.08
CA ILE A 116 -3.04 8.95 -8.50
C ILE A 116 -3.71 10.08 -7.73
N GLN A 117 -3.56 10.13 -6.41
CA GLN A 117 -4.13 11.19 -5.58
C GLN A 117 -3.58 12.58 -5.94
N GLN A 118 -2.26 12.68 -6.15
CA GLN A 118 -1.62 13.90 -6.60
C GLN A 118 -2.14 14.30 -7.98
N ALA A 119 -2.22 13.35 -8.92
CA ALA A 119 -2.74 13.60 -10.26
C ALA A 119 -4.17 14.13 -10.23
N ILE A 120 -5.04 13.58 -9.37
CA ILE A 120 -6.41 14.06 -9.19
C ILE A 120 -6.43 15.49 -8.67
N SER A 121 -5.63 15.78 -7.64
CA SER A 121 -5.59 17.10 -7.02
C SER A 121 -5.00 18.19 -7.92
N GLU A 122 -4.02 17.83 -8.74
CA GLU A 122 -3.26 18.75 -9.59
C GLU A 122 -3.73 18.73 -11.05
N GLN A 123 -4.64 17.83 -11.40
CA GLN A 123 -5.05 17.52 -12.78
C GLN A 123 -3.87 17.18 -13.70
N ASP A 124 -2.91 16.41 -13.18
CA ASP A 124 -1.64 16.08 -13.85
C ASP A 124 -1.67 14.67 -14.45
N ILE A 125 -1.90 14.58 -15.76
CA ILE A 125 -1.90 13.31 -16.50
C ILE A 125 -0.55 12.58 -16.47
N ASN A 126 0.57 13.30 -16.34
CA ASN A 126 1.88 12.65 -16.34
C ASN A 126 2.07 11.80 -15.07
N LYS A 127 1.54 12.25 -13.93
CA LYS A 127 1.54 11.47 -12.70
C LYS A 127 0.70 10.19 -12.82
N LEU A 128 -0.40 10.21 -13.59
CA LEU A 128 -1.15 8.99 -13.88
C LEU A 128 -0.36 8.03 -14.77
N HIS A 129 0.36 8.53 -15.77
CA HIS A 129 1.23 7.68 -16.57
C HIS A 129 2.37 7.07 -15.74
N GLU A 130 2.93 7.83 -14.79
CA GLU A 130 3.93 7.30 -13.85
C GLU A 130 3.34 6.23 -12.93
N ALA A 131 2.16 6.48 -12.36
CA ALA A 131 1.43 5.51 -11.55
C ALA A 131 1.14 4.22 -12.35
N ASN A 132 0.70 4.37 -13.60
CA ASN A 132 0.41 3.26 -14.50
C ASN A 132 1.63 2.39 -14.76
N LYS A 133 2.79 3.01 -15.02
CA LYS A 133 4.04 2.27 -15.21
C LYS A 133 4.39 1.44 -13.97
N ILE A 134 4.30 2.03 -12.78
CA ILE A 134 4.62 1.33 -11.53
C ILE A 134 3.65 0.17 -11.28
N LEU A 135 2.35 0.37 -11.55
CA LEU A 135 1.34 -0.68 -11.38
C LEU A 135 1.52 -1.83 -12.38
N LEU A 136 1.86 -1.55 -13.65
CA LEU A 136 2.17 -2.59 -14.62
C LEU A 136 3.44 -3.36 -14.25
N ASP A 137 4.48 -2.67 -13.78
CA ASP A 137 5.71 -3.33 -13.31
C ASP A 137 5.43 -4.20 -12.07
N LEU A 138 4.60 -3.72 -11.14
CA LEU A 138 4.19 -4.49 -9.96
C LEU A 138 3.34 -5.71 -10.32
N ASP A 139 2.41 -5.57 -11.26
CA ASP A 139 1.57 -6.66 -11.78
C ASP A 139 2.44 -7.79 -12.33
N LEU A 140 3.41 -7.46 -13.19
CA LEU A 140 4.37 -8.42 -13.72
C LEU A 140 5.21 -9.06 -12.61
N GLU A 141 5.81 -8.27 -11.73
CA GLU A 141 6.69 -8.76 -10.66
C GLU A 141 5.96 -9.73 -9.70
N PHE A 142 4.75 -9.36 -9.28
CA PHE A 142 3.97 -10.11 -8.31
C PHE A 142 3.33 -11.37 -8.91
N ASN A 143 2.81 -11.28 -10.15
CA ASN A 143 2.05 -12.36 -10.78
C ASN A 143 2.89 -13.33 -11.59
N GLU A 144 4.02 -12.89 -12.18
CA GLU A 144 4.92 -13.80 -12.90
C GLU A 144 5.91 -14.50 -11.96
N GLY A 145 5.99 -14.07 -10.69
CA GLY A 145 6.87 -14.65 -9.69
C GLY A 145 8.33 -14.52 -10.11
N VAL A 146 8.86 -13.29 -10.12
CA VAL A 146 10.29 -13.09 -10.39
C VAL A 146 11.06 -13.73 -9.24
N SER A 147 11.54 -14.95 -9.50
CA SER A 147 12.36 -15.74 -8.57
C SER A 147 13.60 -14.92 -8.22
N HIS A 148 13.74 -14.54 -6.94
CA HIS A 148 14.98 -13.99 -6.39
C HIS A 148 16.10 -15.04 -6.34
#